data_AF-A0A1J5APA3-F1
#
_entry.id   AF-A0A1J5APA3-F1
#
_cell.length_a   1.000
_cell.length_b   1.000
_cell.length_c   1.000
_cell.angle_alpha   90.00
_cell.angle_beta   90.00
_cell.angle_gamma   90.00
#
_symmetry.space_group_name_H-M   'P 1'
#
loop_
_entity.id
_entity.type
_entity.pdbx_description
1 polymer ?
#
loop_
_entity_poly.entity_id
_entity_poly.type
_entity_poly.pdbx_seq_one_letter_code
_entity_poly.pdbx_strand_id
1 'polypeptide(L)'
;MNNSIELRNFLFEIISENKKSLFEKNIEFRTKKITVVLEDIFQSHNASAVLRSADLFGIQDIHIIENRNQYKVNPDVALGSSKWLSIEKYNSQENNTLECFEMLKSKGYKIVATSPHENDILLDELPINEKIAVVFGTELNGLSKIALDNADAFVKIPMYGFTESFNISVSAALCMYNLTDRLRKSAGDWQLTKDEKVEIQIAWAMQSIKRADVVVKEFLSRYHS
;
A
#
# COMPACT_ATOMS: atom_id res chain seq x y z
N MET A 1 3.16 -21.82 -10.51
CA MET A 1 4.40 -21.09 -10.81
C MET A 1 4.66 -20.98 -12.31
N ASN A 2 4.79 -22.08 -13.07
CA ASN A 2 5.03 -22.01 -14.53
C ASN A 2 3.99 -21.19 -15.31
N ASN A 3 2.69 -21.42 -15.06
CA ASN A 3 1.62 -20.70 -15.76
C ASN A 3 1.64 -19.17 -15.53
N SER A 4 2.01 -18.71 -14.33
CA SER A 4 2.09 -17.27 -14.04
C SER A 4 3.26 -16.61 -14.76
N ILE A 5 4.41 -17.29 -14.83
CA ILE A 5 5.58 -16.80 -15.56
C ILE A 5 5.29 -16.73 -17.06
N GLU A 6 4.65 -17.76 -17.61
CA GLU A 6 4.21 -17.80 -19.02
C GLU A 6 3.22 -16.67 -19.33
N LEU A 7 2.22 -16.48 -18.47
CA LEU A 7 1.27 -15.37 -18.62
C LEU A 7 1.97 -14.01 -18.55
N ARG A 8 2.88 -13.82 -17.60
CA ARG A 8 3.69 -12.58 -17.49
C ARG A 8 4.43 -12.34 -18.80
N ASN A 9 5.13 -13.34 -19.33
CA ASN A 9 5.90 -13.19 -20.56
C ASN A 9 5.00 -12.87 -21.76
N PHE A 10 3.87 -13.57 -21.89
CA PHE A 10 2.87 -13.31 -22.92
C PHE A 10 2.33 -11.87 -22.87
N LEU A 11 1.96 -11.37 -21.68
CA LEU A 11 1.51 -9.99 -21.53
C LEU A 11 2.63 -8.97 -21.81
N PHE A 12 3.87 -9.31 -21.47
CA PHE A 12 5.03 -8.48 -21.76
C PHE A 12 5.32 -8.38 -23.26
N GLU A 13 4.94 -9.35 -24.10
CA GLU A 13 5.07 -9.22 -25.56
C GLU A 13 4.16 -8.14 -26.16
N ILE A 14 3.06 -7.81 -25.48
CA ILE A 14 2.01 -6.90 -25.97
C ILE A 14 2.30 -5.43 -25.60
N ILE A 15 2.98 -5.19 -24.47
CA ILE A 15 3.33 -3.83 -24.03
C ILE A 15 4.61 -3.32 -24.73
N SER A 16 4.76 -1.99 -24.80
CA SER A 16 5.94 -1.39 -25.42
C SER A 16 7.23 -1.65 -24.63
N GLU A 17 8.37 -1.68 -25.32
CA GLU A 17 9.68 -1.94 -24.71
C GLU A 17 10.02 -0.95 -23.58
N ASN A 18 9.67 0.33 -23.77
CA ASN A 18 9.81 1.35 -22.72
C ASN A 18 9.04 1.00 -21.44
N LYS A 19 7.83 0.43 -21.57
CA LYS A 19 7.05 -0.02 -20.39
C LYS A 19 7.67 -1.25 -19.74
N LYS A 20 8.13 -2.23 -20.53
CA LYS A 20 8.81 -3.43 -19.99
C LYS A 20 10.00 -3.04 -19.14
N SER A 21 10.87 -2.19 -19.68
CA SER A 21 12.05 -1.69 -18.98
C SER A 21 11.69 -0.94 -17.69
N LEU A 22 10.64 -0.11 -17.71
CA LEU A 22 10.15 0.56 -16.49
C LEU A 22 9.61 -0.44 -15.45
N PHE A 23 8.86 -1.46 -15.87
CA PHE A 23 8.32 -2.47 -14.95
C PHE A 23 9.42 -3.34 -14.35
N GLU A 24 10.40 -3.74 -15.14
CA GLU A 24 11.56 -4.53 -14.69
C GLU A 24 12.46 -3.72 -13.76
N LYS A 25 12.62 -2.43 -13.99
CA LYS A 25 13.35 -1.55 -13.09
C LYS A 25 12.59 -1.32 -11.78
N ASN A 26 11.32 -0.94 -11.85
CA ASN A 26 10.57 -0.48 -10.67
C ASN A 26 10.18 -1.63 -9.74
N ILE A 27 9.97 -2.85 -10.25
CA ILE A 27 9.61 -4.00 -9.41
C ILE A 27 10.69 -4.34 -8.38
N GLU A 28 11.96 -4.07 -8.68
CA GLU A 28 13.09 -4.32 -7.78
C GLU A 28 13.08 -3.43 -6.54
N PHE A 29 12.33 -2.33 -6.56
CA PHE A 29 12.22 -1.39 -5.45
C PHE A 29 10.90 -1.48 -4.68
N ARG A 30 10.03 -2.44 -5.05
CA ARG A 30 8.78 -2.69 -4.35
C ARG A 30 8.98 -3.53 -3.09
N THR A 31 8.14 -3.26 -2.08
CA THR A 31 8.14 -4.02 -0.82
C THR A 31 6.71 -4.27 -0.31
N LYS A 32 6.56 -5.42 0.36
CA LYS A 32 5.42 -5.80 1.20
C LYS A 32 5.83 -5.96 2.68
N LYS A 33 6.96 -5.38 3.09
CA LYS A 33 7.33 -5.27 4.50
C LYS A 33 6.63 -4.10 5.19
N ILE A 34 6.27 -3.07 4.43
CA ILE A 34 5.54 -1.91 4.91
C ILE A 34 4.28 -1.78 4.05
N THR A 35 3.13 -1.64 4.69
CA THR A 35 1.86 -1.28 4.06
C THR A 35 1.22 -0.10 4.80
N VAL A 36 0.33 0.61 4.12
CA VAL A 36 -0.39 1.76 4.67
C VAL A 36 -1.86 1.44 4.74
N VAL A 37 -2.47 1.76 5.88
CA VAL A 37 -3.90 1.67 6.11
C VAL A 37 -4.46 3.07 6.31
N LEU A 38 -5.49 3.40 5.54
CA LEU A 38 -6.21 4.67 5.61
C LEU A 38 -7.62 4.41 6.14
N GLU A 39 -7.91 4.86 7.35
CA GLU A 39 -9.21 4.68 8.00
C GLU A 39 -10.10 5.93 7.87
N ASP A 40 -11.27 5.77 7.24
CA ASP A 40 -12.33 6.78 7.18
C ASP A 40 -11.90 8.15 6.64
N ILE A 41 -11.03 8.17 5.62
CA ILE A 41 -10.54 9.43 5.03
C ILE A 41 -11.70 10.28 4.52
N PHE A 42 -11.78 11.52 5.01
CA PHE A 42 -12.83 12.44 4.63
C PHE A 42 -12.49 13.15 3.31
N GLN A 43 -11.25 13.65 3.18
CA GLN A 43 -10.85 14.42 2.01
C GLN A 43 -10.12 13.53 0.99
N SER A 44 -10.76 13.27 -0.15
CA SER A 44 -10.23 12.37 -1.19
C SER A 44 -8.86 12.79 -1.74
N HIS A 45 -8.52 14.08 -1.72
CA HIS A 45 -7.22 14.56 -2.16
C HIS A 45 -6.08 14.10 -1.23
N ASN A 46 -6.33 13.98 0.08
CA ASN A 46 -5.33 13.47 1.03
C ASN A 46 -5.03 12.01 0.72
N ALA A 47 -6.04 11.16 0.54
CA ALA A 47 -5.84 9.78 0.15
C ALA A 47 -5.08 9.67 -1.18
N SER A 48 -5.45 10.46 -2.20
CA SER A 48 -4.70 10.46 -3.47
C SER A 48 -3.23 10.89 -3.31
N ALA A 49 -2.92 11.85 -2.43
CA ALA A 49 -1.55 12.23 -2.12
C ALA A 49 -0.78 11.10 -1.41
N VAL A 50 -1.43 10.38 -0.48
CA VAL A 50 -0.85 9.19 0.15
C VAL A 50 -0.54 8.11 -0.87
N LEU A 51 -1.47 7.80 -1.78
CA LEU A 51 -1.24 6.82 -2.86
C LEU A 51 -0.03 7.20 -3.70
N ARG A 52 0.08 8.47 -4.09
CA ARG A 52 1.24 8.95 -4.85
C ARG A 52 2.55 8.78 -4.07
N SER A 53 2.56 9.11 -2.78
CA SER A 53 3.74 8.91 -1.93
C SER A 53 4.09 7.43 -1.79
N ALA A 54 3.11 6.55 -1.61
CA ALA A 54 3.33 5.10 -1.54
C ALA A 54 3.96 4.55 -2.83
N ASP A 55 3.45 4.99 -3.98
CA ASP A 55 4.00 4.64 -5.29
C ASP A 55 5.49 5.02 -5.39
N LEU A 56 5.81 6.27 -5.06
CA LEU A 56 7.17 6.80 -5.12
C LEU A 56 8.13 6.17 -4.10
N PHE A 57 7.62 5.79 -2.92
CA PHE A 57 8.41 5.12 -1.89
C PHE A 57 8.50 3.60 -2.06
N GLY A 58 7.93 3.04 -3.13
CA GLY A 58 8.02 1.61 -3.43
C GLY A 58 7.16 0.73 -2.51
N ILE A 59 6.17 1.28 -1.82
CA ILE A 59 5.17 0.48 -1.11
C ILE A 59 4.21 -0.10 -2.17
N GLN A 60 3.86 -1.37 -2.01
CA GLN A 60 3.01 -2.06 -2.99
C GLN A 60 1.53 -2.06 -2.58
N ASP A 61 1.24 -2.40 -1.34
CA ASP A 61 -0.12 -2.65 -0.87
C ASP A 61 -0.64 -1.46 -0.05
N ILE A 62 -1.88 -1.04 -0.32
CA ILE A 62 -2.61 0.00 0.42
C ILE A 62 -3.99 -0.52 0.80
N HIS A 63 -4.38 -0.30 2.04
CA HIS A 63 -5.67 -0.70 2.58
C HIS A 63 -6.50 0.55 2.89
N ILE A 64 -7.75 0.58 2.43
CA ILE A 64 -8.67 1.70 2.63
C ILE A 64 -9.92 1.19 3.32
N ILE A 65 -10.18 1.68 4.52
CA ILE A 65 -11.33 1.33 5.33
C ILE A 65 -12.38 2.43 5.18
N GLU A 66 -13.59 2.05 4.77
CA GLU A 66 -14.75 2.93 4.55
C GLU A 66 -15.89 2.51 5.50
N ASN A 67 -15.86 2.96 6.77
CA ASN A 67 -16.98 2.74 7.70
C ASN A 67 -18.02 3.86 7.60
N ARG A 68 -17.54 5.11 7.56
CA ARG A 68 -18.38 6.32 7.53
C ARG A 68 -18.22 7.10 6.24
N ASN A 69 -16.99 7.17 5.73
CA ASN A 69 -16.64 7.95 4.56
C ASN A 69 -16.26 7.01 3.41
N GLN A 70 -16.89 7.20 2.26
CA GLN A 70 -16.53 6.47 1.04
C GLN A 70 -15.40 7.21 0.30
N TYR A 71 -14.32 6.50 -0.02
CA TYR A 71 -13.24 7.05 -0.79
C TYR A 71 -13.49 6.86 -2.29
N LYS A 72 -13.71 7.97 -3.00
CA LYS A 72 -13.65 7.98 -4.47
C LYS A 72 -12.28 8.49 -4.89
N VAL A 73 -11.55 7.64 -5.61
CA VAL A 73 -10.24 7.99 -6.19
C VAL A 73 -10.43 9.20 -7.10
N ASN A 74 -9.73 10.29 -6.81
CA ASN A 74 -9.65 11.43 -7.72
C ASN A 74 -8.45 11.23 -8.67
N PRO A 75 -8.67 11.00 -9.98
CA PRO A 75 -7.61 10.74 -10.95
C PRO A 75 -6.61 11.89 -11.08
N ASP A 76 -7.05 13.14 -10.91
CA ASP A 76 -6.23 14.34 -11.11
C ASP A 76 -5.15 14.49 -10.04
N VAL A 77 -5.45 14.06 -8.81
CA VAL A 77 -4.52 14.15 -7.68
C VAL A 77 -3.61 12.91 -7.63
N ALA A 78 -4.16 11.73 -7.95
CA ALA A 78 -3.40 10.48 -7.94
C ALA A 78 -2.44 10.35 -9.14
N LEU A 79 -2.61 11.15 -10.21
CA LEU A 79 -1.81 11.11 -11.45
C LEU A 79 -1.56 9.68 -12.00
N GLY A 80 -2.51 8.78 -11.81
CA GLY A 80 -2.41 7.39 -12.25
C GLY A 80 -1.55 6.46 -11.37
N SER A 81 -1.02 6.92 -10.24
CA SER A 81 -0.26 6.09 -9.28
C SER A 81 -1.08 4.89 -8.76
N SER A 82 -2.40 5.04 -8.62
CA SER A 82 -3.31 3.96 -8.23
C SER A 82 -3.31 2.75 -9.18
N LYS A 83 -2.80 2.90 -10.41
CA LYS A 83 -2.65 1.77 -11.35
C LYS A 83 -1.50 0.84 -10.99
N TRP A 84 -0.54 1.33 -10.20
CA TRP A 84 0.70 0.61 -9.89
C TRP A 84 0.72 0.04 -8.47
N LEU A 85 -0.30 0.37 -7.68
CA LEU A 85 -0.51 -0.09 -6.31
C LEU A 85 -1.57 -1.21 -6.27
N SER A 86 -1.44 -2.10 -5.30
CA SER A 86 -2.49 -3.03 -4.91
C SER A 86 -3.38 -2.33 -3.88
N ILE A 87 -4.58 -1.93 -4.26
CA ILE A 87 -5.50 -1.22 -3.35
C ILE A 87 -6.61 -2.16 -2.91
N GLU A 88 -6.64 -2.49 -1.63
CA GLU A 88 -7.69 -3.28 -0.99
C GLU A 88 -8.67 -2.34 -0.27
N LYS A 89 -9.97 -2.49 -0.55
CA LYS A 89 -11.02 -1.67 0.04
C LYS A 89 -11.90 -2.52 0.96
N TYR A 90 -12.14 -2.01 2.16
CA TYR A 90 -13.00 -2.63 3.18
C TYR A 90 -14.22 -1.74 3.39
N ASN A 91 -15.37 -2.15 2.86
CA ASN A 91 -16.58 -1.34 2.82
C ASN A 91 -17.89 -2.15 2.85
N SER A 92 -17.80 -3.41 3.26
CA SER A 92 -18.89 -4.40 3.15
C SER A 92 -19.42 -4.87 4.51
N GLN A 93 -18.66 -4.66 5.58
CA GLN A 93 -19.00 -5.10 6.94
C GLN A 93 -19.53 -3.94 7.78
N GLU A 94 -20.15 -4.28 8.91
CA GLU A 94 -20.50 -3.31 9.96
C GLU A 94 -19.25 -2.67 10.57
N ASN A 95 -18.16 -3.44 10.68
CA ASN A 95 -16.87 -2.96 11.19
C ASN A 95 -15.72 -3.40 10.27
N ASN A 96 -15.45 -2.59 9.26
CA ASN A 96 -14.42 -2.84 8.26
C ASN A 96 -12.99 -2.69 8.83
N THR A 97 -12.84 -2.01 9.97
CA THR A 97 -11.54 -1.84 10.65
C THR A 97 -11.03 -3.17 11.18
N LEU A 98 -11.89 -3.93 11.87
CA LEU A 98 -11.52 -5.25 12.40
C LEU A 98 -11.18 -6.23 11.27
N GLU A 99 -12.00 -6.27 10.21
CA GLU A 99 -11.75 -7.13 9.05
C GLU A 99 -10.37 -6.86 8.42
N CYS A 100 -10.04 -5.58 8.22
CA CYS A 100 -8.73 -5.17 7.70
C CYS A 100 -7.59 -5.63 8.61
N PHE A 101 -7.72 -5.40 9.93
CA PHE A 101 -6.67 -5.72 10.89
C PHE A 101 -6.48 -7.22 11.05
N GLU A 102 -7.54 -8.02 11.13
CA GLU A 102 -7.47 -9.47 11.22
C GLU A 102 -6.80 -10.08 9.97
N MET A 103 -7.18 -9.60 8.79
CA MET A 103 -6.57 -9.98 7.53
C MET A 103 -5.06 -9.67 7.54
N LEU A 104 -4.68 -8.44 7.91
CA LEU A 104 -3.28 -8.02 7.99
C LEU A 104 -2.48 -8.85 9.00
N LYS A 105 -3.02 -9.07 10.20
CA LYS A 105 -2.39 -9.91 11.23
C LYS A 105 -2.22 -11.36 10.74
N SER A 106 -3.18 -11.92 10.01
CA SER A 106 -3.04 -13.26 9.41
C SER A 106 -1.90 -13.34 8.36
N LYS A 107 -1.53 -12.20 7.76
CA LYS A 107 -0.40 -12.06 6.83
C LYS A 107 0.92 -11.72 7.55
N GLY A 108 0.92 -11.72 8.88
CA GLY A 108 2.07 -11.45 9.73
C GLY A 108 2.42 -9.98 9.88
N TYR A 109 1.48 -9.06 9.60
CA TYR A 109 1.69 -7.64 9.85
C TYR A 109 1.41 -7.29 11.30
N LYS A 110 2.30 -6.47 11.87
CA LYS A 110 2.05 -5.71 13.09
C LYS A 110 1.29 -4.43 12.75
N ILE A 111 0.18 -4.19 13.43
CA ILE A 111 -0.64 -2.99 13.27
C ILE A 111 -0.03 -1.86 14.10
N VAL A 112 0.40 -0.78 13.43
CA VAL A 112 1.03 0.37 14.07
C VAL A 112 0.14 1.59 13.88
N ALA A 113 -0.53 2.02 14.95
CA ALA A 113 -1.39 3.19 14.95
C ALA A 113 -0.56 4.47 15.05
N THR A 114 -0.84 5.46 14.20
CA THR A 114 -0.26 6.80 14.36
C THR A 114 -1.08 7.63 15.34
N SER A 115 -0.47 8.08 16.43
CA SER A 115 -1.09 8.97 17.42
C SER A 115 -0.10 10.05 17.85
N PRO A 116 -0.56 11.30 18.09
CA PRO A 116 0.29 12.34 18.66
C PRO A 116 0.24 12.40 20.20
N HIS A 117 -0.66 11.66 20.87
CA HIS A 117 -1.02 11.89 22.27
C HIS A 117 -0.72 10.72 23.23
N GLU A 118 -0.29 9.57 22.73
CA GLU A 118 -0.05 8.38 23.55
C GLU A 118 1.45 8.25 23.91
N ASN A 119 1.78 7.37 24.88
CA ASN A 119 3.17 7.08 25.28
C ASN A 119 3.87 6.25 24.19
N ASP A 120 4.10 6.89 23.05
CA ASP A 120 4.38 6.23 21.78
C ASP A 120 5.87 6.15 21.48
N ILE A 121 6.20 5.11 20.71
CA ILE A 121 7.53 4.92 20.12
C ILE A 121 7.76 6.05 19.12
N LEU A 122 8.95 6.65 19.11
CA LEU A 122 9.30 7.61 18.08
C LEU A 122 9.45 6.91 16.72
N LEU A 123 9.07 7.58 15.63
CA LEU A 123 9.12 7.00 14.29
C LEU A 123 10.49 6.41 13.91
N ASP A 124 11.57 7.06 14.32
CA ASP A 124 12.96 6.61 14.11
C ASP A 124 13.38 5.44 15.01
N GLU A 125 12.69 5.22 16.11
CA GLU A 125 12.89 4.12 17.06
C GLU A 125 12.01 2.90 16.74
N LEU A 126 10.96 3.06 15.92
CA LEU A 126 10.05 1.96 15.58
C LEU A 126 10.85 0.77 14.98
N PRO A 127 10.75 -0.44 15.55
CA PRO A 127 11.43 -1.62 15.00
C PRO A 127 10.88 -1.98 13.61
N ILE A 128 11.76 -2.32 12.67
CA ILE A 128 11.42 -2.67 11.28
C ILE A 128 11.84 -4.10 10.90
N ASN A 129 11.99 -4.96 11.90
CA ASN A 129 12.35 -6.37 11.74
C ASN A 129 11.18 -7.25 11.26
N GLU A 130 9.94 -6.79 11.46
CA GLU A 130 8.71 -7.47 11.09
C GLU A 130 7.94 -6.70 10.01
N LYS A 131 6.90 -7.32 9.44
CA LYS A 131 6.00 -6.58 8.53
C LYS A 131 5.17 -5.58 9.34
N ILE A 132 5.01 -4.37 8.83
CA ILE A 132 4.30 -3.29 9.50
C ILE A 132 3.18 -2.74 8.63
N ALA A 133 1.99 -2.61 9.22
CA ALA A 133 0.88 -1.86 8.66
C ALA A 133 0.73 -0.56 9.45
N VAL A 134 1.11 0.57 8.86
CA VAL A 134 0.98 1.88 9.50
C VAL A 134 -0.41 2.43 9.22
N VAL A 135 -1.17 2.71 10.28
CA VAL A 135 -2.57 3.10 10.21
C VAL A 135 -2.73 4.59 10.47
N PHE A 136 -3.38 5.28 9.54
CA PHE A 136 -3.71 6.70 9.63
C PHE A 136 -5.23 6.87 9.65
N GLY A 137 -5.72 7.68 10.59
CA GLY A 137 -7.13 7.95 10.76
C GLY A 137 -7.62 9.22 10.07
N THR A 138 -8.89 9.53 10.24
CA THR A 138 -9.57 10.67 9.62
C THR A 138 -9.05 12.02 10.14
N GLU A 139 -9.15 13.07 9.33
CA GLU A 139 -8.59 14.40 9.59
C GLU A 139 -9.17 15.09 10.84
N LEU A 140 -10.39 14.74 11.24
CA LEU A 140 -11.09 15.37 12.38
C LEU A 140 -10.79 14.69 13.71
N ASN A 141 -10.90 13.36 13.74
CA ASN A 141 -10.91 12.59 14.98
C ASN A 141 -9.72 11.63 15.11
N GLY A 142 -8.82 11.61 14.12
CA GLY A 142 -7.76 10.60 14.06
C GLY A 142 -8.34 9.19 13.89
N LEU A 143 -7.68 8.22 14.51
CA LEU A 143 -8.08 6.81 14.46
C LEU A 143 -9.31 6.55 15.34
N SER A 144 -10.14 5.61 14.90
CA SER A 144 -11.29 5.16 15.69
C SER A 144 -10.83 4.47 16.98
N LYS A 145 -11.70 4.45 18.01
CA LYS A 145 -11.44 3.67 19.23
C LYS A 145 -11.17 2.19 18.92
N ILE A 146 -11.87 1.64 17.94
CA ILE A 146 -11.67 0.26 17.48
C ILE A 146 -10.25 0.08 16.94
N ALA A 147 -9.76 1.01 16.09
CA ALA A 147 -8.41 0.95 15.57
C ALA A 147 -7.36 1.05 16.69
N LEU A 148 -7.55 1.96 17.65
CA LEU A 148 -6.64 2.13 18.79
C LEU A 148 -6.62 0.89 19.70
N ASP A 149 -7.79 0.35 20.05
CA ASP A 149 -7.92 -0.82 20.93
C ASP A 149 -7.32 -2.11 20.31
N ASN A 150 -7.16 -2.16 18.98
CA ASN A 150 -6.66 -3.34 18.25
C ASN A 150 -5.26 -3.15 17.64
N ALA A 151 -4.62 -2.01 17.89
CA ALA A 151 -3.25 -1.74 17.47
C ALA A 151 -2.25 -2.54 18.32
N ASP A 152 -1.16 -2.99 17.69
CA ASP A 152 -0.09 -3.74 18.36
C ASP A 152 1.04 -2.81 18.85
N ALA A 153 1.10 -1.59 18.32
CA ALA A 153 1.98 -0.52 18.77
C ALA A 153 1.45 0.84 18.32
N PHE A 154 1.97 1.88 18.96
CA PHE A 154 1.68 3.27 18.62
C PHE A 154 2.98 3.99 18.26
N VAL A 155 2.90 4.84 17.24
CA VAL A 155 4.03 5.60 16.75
C VAL A 155 3.68 7.07 16.64
N LYS A 156 4.62 7.93 17.07
CA LYS A 156 4.50 9.37 16.93
C LYS A 156 5.63 9.98 16.11
N ILE A 157 5.28 11.02 15.37
CA ILE A 157 6.23 11.90 14.71
C ILE A 157 6.58 13.02 15.69
N PRO A 158 7.85 13.26 16.03
CA PRO A 158 8.24 14.39 16.86
C PRO A 158 7.76 15.72 16.28
N MET A 159 7.10 16.53 17.10
CA MET A 159 6.57 17.84 16.73
C MET A 159 7.05 18.90 17.73
N TYR A 160 7.49 20.03 17.21
CA TYR A 160 8.07 21.13 18.00
C TYR A 160 7.40 22.47 17.70
N GLY A 161 6.19 22.43 17.13
CA GLY A 161 5.41 23.61 16.73
C GLY A 161 4.17 23.83 17.59
N PHE A 162 3.39 24.84 17.24
CA PHE A 162 2.15 25.20 17.93
C PHE A 162 0.94 24.34 17.53
N THR A 163 0.99 23.69 16.37
CA THR A 163 -0.09 22.83 15.88
C THR A 163 0.01 21.43 16.48
N GLU A 164 -1.14 20.83 16.77
CA GLU A 164 -1.20 19.54 17.47
C GLU A 164 -0.99 18.33 16.55
N SER A 165 -1.06 18.51 15.23
CA SER A 165 -0.83 17.43 14.26
C SER A 165 -0.39 17.95 12.89
N PHE A 166 0.21 17.06 12.10
CA PHE A 166 0.41 17.25 10.67
C PHE A 166 -0.85 16.87 9.88
N ASN A 167 -0.97 17.39 8.66
CA ASN A 167 -1.92 16.85 7.69
C ASN A 167 -1.63 15.35 7.46
N ILE A 168 -2.68 14.55 7.32
CA ILE A 168 -2.57 13.08 7.20
C ILE A 168 -1.64 12.65 6.05
N SER A 169 -1.69 13.32 4.89
CA SER A 169 -0.82 12.98 3.76
C SER A 169 0.66 13.28 4.04
N VAL A 170 0.93 14.33 4.83
CA VAL A 170 2.27 14.68 5.31
C VAL A 170 2.76 13.65 6.33
N SER A 171 1.92 13.28 7.31
CA SER A 171 2.24 12.22 8.28
C SER A 171 2.58 10.91 7.58
N ALA A 172 1.75 10.50 6.61
CA ALA A 172 1.98 9.30 5.84
C ALA A 172 3.27 9.36 5.03
N ALA A 173 3.54 10.48 4.36
CA ALA A 173 4.79 10.66 3.61
C ALA A 173 6.04 10.60 4.51
N LEU A 174 6.00 11.21 5.70
CA LEU A 174 7.10 11.16 6.68
C LEU A 174 7.34 9.74 7.19
N CYS A 175 6.29 9.03 7.56
CA CYS A 175 6.36 7.63 7.97
C CYS A 175 6.94 6.75 6.85
N MET A 176 6.39 6.83 5.64
CA MET A 176 6.86 6.04 4.50
C MET A 176 8.31 6.34 4.14
N TYR A 177 8.72 7.61 4.15
CA TYR A 177 10.11 7.99 3.89
C TYR A 177 11.06 7.38 4.93
N ASN A 178 10.80 7.61 6.23
CA ASN A 178 11.65 7.11 7.31
C ASN A 178 11.75 5.58 7.29
N LEU A 179 10.61 4.90 7.25
CA LEU A 179 10.57 3.45 7.34
C LEU A 179 11.20 2.79 6.11
N THR A 180 10.92 3.27 4.90
CA THR A 180 11.48 2.66 3.69
C THR A 180 12.97 2.98 3.50
N ASP A 181 13.47 4.13 3.95
CA ASP A 181 14.90 4.45 3.95
C ASP A 181 15.66 3.52 4.92
N ARG A 182 15.18 3.38 6.15
CA ARG A 182 15.75 2.47 7.15
C ARG A 182 15.70 1.01 6.69
N LEU A 183 14.58 0.60 6.08
CA LEU A 183 14.40 -0.75 5.54
C LEU A 183 15.42 -1.08 4.45
N ARG A 184 15.67 -0.15 3.50
CA ARG A 184 16.66 -0.34 2.43
C ARG A 184 18.10 -0.34 2.93
N LYS A 185 18.38 0.37 4.02
CA LYS A 185 19.70 0.37 4.70
C LYS A 185 19.90 -0.86 5.60
N SER A 186 18.83 -1.58 5.93
CA SER A 186 18.92 -2.81 6.71
C SER A 186 19.49 -3.96 5.85
N ALA A 187 20.15 -4.91 6.50
CA ALA A 187 20.69 -6.11 5.84
C ALA A 187 19.64 -7.20 5.55
N GLY A 188 18.35 -6.92 5.80
CA GLY A 188 17.28 -7.90 5.68
C GLY A 188 16.64 -7.97 4.28
N ASP A 189 15.94 -9.09 4.02
CA ASP A 189 15.17 -9.29 2.79
C ASP A 189 13.90 -8.43 2.81
N TRP A 190 14.01 -7.23 2.25
CA TRP A 190 12.89 -6.28 2.13
C TRP A 190 12.19 -6.33 0.77
N GLN A 191 12.86 -6.88 -0.24
CA GLN A 191 12.34 -7.00 -1.59
C GLN A 191 11.25 -8.07 -1.66
N LEU A 192 10.42 -7.95 -2.70
CA LEU A 192 9.45 -8.99 -3.06
C LEU A 192 10.15 -10.30 -3.42
N THR A 193 9.49 -11.41 -3.09
CA THR A 193 9.84 -12.74 -3.61
C THR A 193 9.65 -12.80 -5.12
N LYS A 194 10.28 -13.78 -5.78
CA LYS A 194 10.15 -13.95 -7.24
C LYS A 194 8.70 -14.10 -7.68
N ASP A 195 7.88 -14.82 -6.92
CA ASP A 195 6.46 -15.02 -7.23
C ASP A 195 5.67 -13.72 -7.10
N GLU A 196 5.87 -12.98 -6.01
CA GLU A 196 5.21 -11.69 -5.82
C GLU A 196 5.57 -10.70 -6.95
N LYS A 197 6.84 -10.69 -7.38
CA LYS A 197 7.27 -9.85 -8.52
C LYS A 197 6.49 -10.19 -9.79
N VAL A 198 6.34 -11.48 -10.09
CA VAL A 198 5.59 -11.95 -11.28
C VAL A 198 4.12 -11.54 -11.19
N GLU A 199 3.46 -11.77 -10.06
CA GLU A 199 2.05 -11.40 -9.85
C GLU A 199 1.80 -9.90 -10.04
N ILE A 200 2.67 -9.06 -9.47
CA ILE A 200 2.57 -7.60 -9.57
C ILE A 200 2.84 -7.12 -11.00
N GLN A 201 3.84 -7.70 -11.67
CA GLN A 201 4.12 -7.38 -13.07
C GLN A 201 2.96 -7.75 -14.00
N ILE A 202 2.28 -8.87 -13.76
CA ILE A 202 1.03 -9.23 -14.46
C ILE A 202 -0.01 -8.15 -14.21
N ALA A 203 -0.24 -7.74 -12.95
CA ALA A 203 -1.21 -6.71 -12.63
C ALA A 203 -0.90 -5.37 -13.35
N TRP A 204 0.36 -4.93 -13.37
CA TRP A 204 0.76 -3.72 -14.09
C TRP A 204 0.57 -3.82 -15.62
N ALA A 205 0.86 -4.98 -16.20
CA ALA A 205 0.63 -5.25 -17.62
C ALA A 205 -0.87 -5.22 -17.95
N MET A 206 -1.70 -5.84 -17.11
CA MET A 206 -3.17 -5.82 -17.24
C MET A 206 -3.72 -4.40 -17.23
N GLN A 207 -3.19 -3.51 -16.37
CA GLN A 207 -3.57 -2.09 -16.33
C GLN A 207 -3.12 -1.29 -17.55
N SER A 208 -2.15 -1.81 -18.31
CA SER A 208 -1.56 -1.16 -19.48
C SER A 208 -2.14 -1.62 -20.82
N ILE A 209 -2.86 -2.75 -20.84
CA ILE A 209 -3.38 -3.39 -22.04
C ILE A 209 -4.88 -3.11 -22.16
N LYS A 210 -5.34 -2.67 -23.33
CA LYS A 210 -6.77 -2.49 -23.61
C LYS A 210 -7.44 -3.86 -23.71
N ARG A 211 -8.55 -4.06 -22.98
CA ARG A 211 -9.28 -5.35 -22.92
C ARG A 211 -8.38 -6.52 -22.51
N ALA A 212 -7.56 -6.30 -21.48
CA ALA A 212 -6.61 -7.31 -20.98
C ALA A 212 -7.30 -8.62 -20.55
N ASP A 213 -8.58 -8.56 -20.14
CA ASP A 213 -9.41 -9.74 -19.83
C ASP A 213 -9.58 -10.68 -21.04
N VAL A 214 -9.71 -10.13 -22.24
CA VAL A 214 -9.82 -10.92 -23.49
C VAL A 214 -8.48 -11.55 -23.84
N VAL A 215 -7.41 -10.78 -23.69
CA VAL A 215 -6.03 -11.25 -23.93
C VAL A 215 -5.68 -12.42 -23.01
N VAL A 216 -6.05 -12.36 -21.73
CA VAL A 216 -5.86 -13.47 -20.79
C VAL A 216 -6.69 -14.69 -21.18
N LYS A 217 -7.95 -14.53 -21.60
CA LYS A 217 -8.78 -15.64 -22.07
C LYS A 217 -8.17 -16.33 -23.30
N GLU A 218 -7.62 -15.55 -24.22
CA GLU A 218 -6.92 -16.07 -25.39
C GLU A 218 -5.68 -16.88 -25.00
N PHE A 219 -4.85 -16.37 -24.07
CA PHE A 219 -3.75 -17.13 -23.49
C PHE A 219 -4.23 -18.46 -22.89
N LEU A 220 -5.26 -18.44 -22.04
CA LEU A 220 -5.79 -19.66 -21.43
C LEU A 220 -6.28 -20.67 -22.47
N SER A 221 -6.95 -20.23 -23.53
CA SER A 221 -7.40 -21.13 -24.60
C SER A 221 -6.26 -21.77 -25.40
N ARG A 222 -5.14 -21.07 -25.60
CA ARG A 222 -4.00 -21.55 -26.38
C ARG A 222 -3.10 -22.51 -25.63
N TYR A 223 -2.99 -22.36 -24.31
CA TYR A 223 -2.02 -23.07 -23.48
C TYR A 223 -2.64 -24.06 -22.48
N HIS A 224 -3.97 -24.11 -22.34
CA HIS A 224 -4.69 -25.05 -21.46
C HIS A 224 -5.81 -25.82 -22.19
N SER A 225 -5.61 -26.13 -23.49
CA SER A 225 -6.42 -27.10 -24.25
C SER A 225 -5.79 -28.49 -24.25
#